data_AF-A0A426XV57-F1
#
_entry.id   AF-A0A426XV57-F1
#
_cell.length_a   1.000
_cell.length_b   1.000
_cell.length_c   1.000
_cell.angle_alpha   90.00
_cell.angle_beta   90.00
_cell.angle_gamma   90.00
#
_symmetry.space_group_name_H-M   'P 1'
#
loop_
_entity.id
_entity.type
_entity.pdbx_description
1 polymer ?
#
loop_
_entity_poly.entity_id
_entity_poly.type
_entity_poly.pdbx_seq_one_letter_code
_entity_poly.pdbx_strand_id
1 'polypeptide(L)'
;MIIKRANESGEDPLSLSRRFSEAFLQDVVELRCLPPTHEPRVSDHIEQIKDMITKIMKNGYGYTIEGDVYFSIYNFPDYCQLSGRKLDDNRAGGGGRVSVDLRKQNPADFALWKVRSCLI
;
A
#
# COMPACT_ATOMS: atom_id res chain seq x y z
N MET A 1 -1.74 10.13 8.02
CA MET A 1 -1.30 9.75 6.66
C MET A 1 -0.38 10.84 6.13
N ILE A 2 0.73 10.48 5.48
CA ILE A 2 1.80 11.40 5.05
C ILE A 2 1.26 12.55 4.19
N ILE A 3 0.58 12.23 3.08
CA ILE A 3 0.05 13.24 2.13
C ILE A 3 -0.89 14.24 2.82
N LYS A 4 -1.83 13.75 3.65
CA LYS A 4 -2.74 14.63 4.40
C LYS A 4 -1.99 15.59 5.30
N ARG A 5 -1.03 15.07 6.08
CA ARG A 5 -0.26 15.87 7.04
C ARG A 5 0.68 16.86 6.35
N ALA A 6 1.24 16.49 5.20
CA ALA A 6 2.07 17.35 4.36
C ALA A 6 1.26 18.53 3.82
N ASN A 7 0.04 18.28 3.31
CA ASN A 7 -0.86 19.33 2.88
C ASN A 7 -1.28 20.28 4.01
N GLU A 8 -1.54 19.75 5.21
CA GLU A 8 -1.91 20.54 6.40
C GLU A 8 -0.78 21.45 6.88
N SER A 9 0.49 21.04 6.76
CA SER A 9 1.65 21.87 7.13
C SER A 9 2.31 22.63 5.99
N GLY A 10 1.87 22.45 4.75
CA GLY A 10 2.54 23.00 3.57
C GLY A 10 3.97 22.47 3.39
N GLU A 11 4.27 21.29 3.93
CA GLU A 11 5.58 20.63 3.79
C GLU A 11 5.57 19.68 2.57
N ASP A 12 6.72 19.51 1.93
CA ASP A 12 6.90 18.43 0.95
C ASP A 12 6.72 17.04 1.64
N PRO A 13 5.91 16.11 1.08
CA PRO A 13 5.67 14.79 1.67
C PRO A 13 6.92 13.96 1.94
N LEU A 14 7.94 14.04 1.06
CA LEU A 14 9.19 13.30 1.23
C LEU A 14 10.02 13.89 2.37
N SER A 15 10.08 15.21 2.48
CA SER A 15 10.74 15.93 3.56
C SER A 15 10.07 15.67 4.91
N LEU A 16 8.74 15.70 4.96
CA LEU A 16 7.97 15.34 6.15
C LEU A 16 8.28 13.90 6.58
N SER A 17 8.26 12.95 5.63
CA SER A 17 8.54 11.55 5.90
C SER A 17 9.97 11.35 6.41
N ARG A 18 10.95 12.01 5.80
CA ARG A 18 12.37 11.95 6.21
C ARG A 18 12.55 12.41 7.65
N ARG A 19 11.97 13.54 8.03
CA ARG A 19 12.03 14.08 9.40
C ARG A 19 11.51 13.08 10.43
N PHE A 20 10.38 12.44 10.15
CA PHE A 20 9.82 11.41 11.05
C PHE A 20 10.62 10.10 11.01
N SER A 21 11.19 9.70 9.87
CA SER A 21 12.10 8.55 9.80
C SER A 21 13.35 8.77 10.66
N GLU A 22 13.96 9.96 10.61
CA GLU A 22 15.15 10.29 11.40
C GLU A 22 14.85 10.28 12.90
N ALA A 23 13.73 10.85 13.33
CA ALA A 23 13.29 10.79 14.72
C ALA A 23 13.05 9.34 15.18
N PHE A 24 12.36 8.53 14.37
CA PHE A 24 12.17 7.11 14.66
C PHE A 24 13.49 6.37 14.82
N LEU A 25 14.48 6.62 13.95
CA LEU A 25 15.78 5.97 14.04
C LEU A 25 16.52 6.34 15.33
N GLN A 26 16.40 7.60 15.78
CA GLN A 26 16.95 8.02 17.08
C GLN A 26 16.31 7.22 18.23
N ASP A 27 14.98 7.13 18.27
CA ASP A 27 14.25 6.39 19.30
C ASP A 27 14.66 4.90 19.32
N VAL A 28 14.80 4.29 18.15
CA VAL A 28 15.17 2.87 18.02
C VAL A 28 16.60 2.61 18.52
N VAL A 29 17.51 3.55 18.30
CA VAL A 29 18.88 3.51 18.85
C VAL A 29 18.86 3.68 20.38
N GLU A 30 18.06 4.60 20.91
CA GLU A 30 17.91 4.79 22.36
C GLU A 30 17.34 3.55 23.06
N LEU A 31 16.43 2.83 22.38
CA LEU A 31 15.90 1.54 22.83
C LEU A 31 16.90 0.38 22.66
N ARG A 32 18.11 0.63 22.16
CA ARG A 32 19.18 -0.36 21.94
C ARG A 32 18.78 -1.48 20.97
N CYS A 33 17.87 -1.19 20.05
CA CYS A 33 17.57 -2.11 18.96
C CYS A 33 18.78 -2.22 18.02
N LEU A 34 18.97 -3.39 17.42
CA LEU A 34 19.98 -3.57 16.39
C LEU A 34 19.51 -2.87 15.10
N PRO A 35 20.41 -2.21 14.35
CA PRO A 35 20.07 -1.65 13.06
C PRO A 35 19.73 -2.78 12.07
N PRO A 36 18.74 -2.57 11.17
CA PRO A 36 18.45 -3.54 10.12
C PRO A 36 19.62 -3.62 9.13
N THR A 37 19.81 -4.76 8.48
CA THR A 37 20.78 -4.90 7.38
C THR A 37 20.37 -4.08 6.16
N HIS A 38 19.07 -3.93 5.92
CA HIS A 38 18.50 -3.15 4.82
C HIS A 38 17.26 -2.40 5.29
N GLU A 39 17.15 -1.12 4.90
CA GLU A 39 16.01 -0.26 5.20
C GLU A 39 15.54 0.47 3.92
N PRO A 40 14.91 -0.25 2.98
CA PRO A 40 14.50 0.32 1.70
C PRO A 40 13.33 1.30 1.87
N ARG A 41 13.37 2.42 1.14
CA ARG A 41 12.26 3.39 1.08
C ARG A 41 11.40 3.11 -0.13
N VAL A 42 10.09 3.24 0.04
CA VAL A 42 9.12 3.09 -1.07
C VAL A 42 9.40 4.06 -2.21
N SER A 43 9.80 5.31 -1.89
CA SER A 43 10.18 6.34 -2.86
C SER A 43 11.30 5.91 -3.80
N ASP A 44 12.19 5.02 -3.33
CA ASP A 44 13.38 4.62 -4.06
C ASP A 44 13.13 3.36 -4.89
N HIS A 45 11.94 2.76 -4.79
CA HIS A 45 11.60 1.44 -5.36
C HIS A 45 10.35 1.46 -6.26
N ILE A 46 9.99 2.64 -6.77
CA ILE A 46 8.79 2.83 -7.59
C ILE A 46 8.81 1.97 -8.86
N GLU A 47 9.95 1.83 -9.52
CA GLU A 47 10.06 1.03 -10.76
C GLU A 47 9.86 -0.47 -10.47
N GLN A 48 10.43 -0.99 -9.38
CA GLN A 48 10.22 -2.37 -8.95
C GLN A 48 8.76 -2.65 -8.61
N ILE A 49 8.06 -1.68 -8.01
CA ILE A 49 6.63 -1.77 -7.74
C ILE A 49 5.84 -1.83 -9.05
N LYS A 50 6.14 -0.97 -10.03
CA LYS A 50 5.52 -1.00 -11.37
C LYS A 50 5.77 -2.33 -12.09
N ASP A 51 6.96 -2.88 -11.98
CA ASP A 51 7.32 -4.19 -12.55
C ASP A 51 6.50 -5.32 -11.92
N MET A 52 6.35 -5.29 -10.58
CA MET A 52 5.54 -6.27 -9.87
C MET A 52 4.07 -6.18 -10.28
N ILE A 53 3.52 -4.97 -10.36
CA ILE A 53 2.15 -4.73 -10.81
C ILE A 53 1.97 -5.23 -12.25
N THR A 54 2.91 -4.95 -13.14
CA THR A 54 2.89 -5.44 -14.52
C THR A 54 2.81 -6.97 -14.58
N LYS A 55 3.56 -7.68 -13.74
CA LYS A 55 3.49 -9.15 -13.65
C LYS A 55 2.14 -9.62 -13.12
N ILE A 56 1.61 -8.99 -12.08
CA ILE A 56 0.28 -9.30 -11.51
C ILE A 56 -0.81 -9.16 -12.59
N MET A 57 -0.78 -8.06 -13.36
CA MET A 57 -1.70 -7.80 -14.46
C MET A 57 -1.59 -8.84 -15.57
N LYS A 58 -0.35 -9.16 -16.00
CA LYS A 58 -0.11 -10.18 -17.05
C LYS A 58 -0.61 -11.57 -16.65
N ASN A 59 -0.59 -11.90 -15.36
CA ASN A 59 -1.05 -13.18 -14.84
C ASN A 59 -2.57 -13.22 -14.55
N GLY A 60 -3.32 -12.16 -14.88
CA GLY A 60 -4.78 -12.12 -14.70
C GLY A 60 -5.25 -11.89 -13.26
N TYR A 61 -4.34 -11.55 -12.34
CA TYR A 61 -4.67 -11.28 -10.93
C TYR A 61 -4.99 -9.81 -10.64
N GLY A 62 -4.92 -8.94 -11.65
CA GLY A 62 -5.24 -7.53 -11.49
C GLY A 62 -6.12 -6.98 -12.61
N TYR A 63 -6.77 -5.85 -12.34
CA TYR A 63 -7.63 -5.15 -13.28
C TYR A 63 -7.58 -3.63 -13.05
N THR A 64 -8.05 -2.85 -14.02
CA THR A 64 -8.01 -1.38 -13.97
C THR A 64 -9.40 -0.74 -13.86
N ILE A 65 -9.52 0.36 -13.12
CA ILE A 65 -10.69 1.25 -13.12
C ILE A 65 -10.19 2.69 -13.23
N GLU A 66 -10.53 3.41 -14.31
CA GLU A 66 -10.17 4.83 -14.48
C GLU A 66 -8.66 5.11 -14.24
N GLY A 67 -7.80 4.17 -14.66
CA GLY A 67 -6.35 4.24 -14.48
C GLY A 67 -5.83 3.68 -13.15
N ASP A 68 -6.64 3.59 -12.10
CA ASP A 68 -6.27 2.88 -10.87
C ASP A 68 -6.14 1.37 -11.15
N VAL A 69 -5.21 0.71 -10.48
CA VAL A 69 -4.97 -0.73 -10.60
C VAL A 69 -5.37 -1.43 -9.31
N TYR A 70 -6.12 -2.52 -9.40
CA TYR A 70 -6.61 -3.32 -8.28
C TYR A 70 -6.18 -4.77 -8.41
N PHE A 71 -5.99 -5.43 -7.27
CA PHE A 71 -5.81 -6.88 -7.18
C PHE A 71 -7.17 -7.56 -7.02
N SER A 72 -7.45 -8.56 -7.85
CA SER A 72 -8.67 -9.38 -7.75
C SER A 72 -8.41 -10.54 -6.81
N ILE A 73 -9.03 -10.50 -5.63
CA ILE A 73 -8.89 -11.58 -4.64
C ILE A 73 -9.55 -12.87 -5.10
N TYR A 74 -10.58 -12.76 -5.96
CA TYR A 74 -11.28 -13.91 -6.51
C TYR A 74 -10.40 -14.71 -7.46
N ASN A 75 -9.54 -14.03 -8.21
CA ASN A 75 -8.63 -14.66 -9.14
C ASN A 75 -7.45 -15.35 -8.43
N PHE A 76 -7.30 -15.20 -7.11
CA PHE A 76 -6.21 -15.81 -6.33
C PHE A 76 -6.78 -16.78 -5.26
N PRO A 77 -6.88 -18.09 -5.57
CA PRO A 77 -7.55 -19.08 -4.71
C PRO A 77 -6.96 -19.19 -3.30
N ASP A 78 -5.66 -18.96 -3.15
CA ASP A 78 -4.96 -19.05 -1.86
C ASP A 78 -5.10 -17.76 -1.01
N TYR A 79 -5.96 -16.82 -1.40
CA TYR A 79 -6.23 -15.63 -0.61
C TYR A 79 -6.77 -16.01 0.77
N CYS A 80 -6.32 -15.29 1.81
CA CYS A 80 -6.54 -15.58 3.23
C CYS A 80 -5.74 -16.76 3.82
N GLN A 81 -4.88 -17.46 3.08
CA GLN A 81 -4.05 -18.54 3.63
C GLN A 81 -3.24 -18.11 4.87
N LEU A 82 -2.69 -16.89 4.86
CA LEU A 82 -1.92 -16.34 5.99
C LEU A 82 -2.79 -16.04 7.22
N SER A 83 -4.02 -15.54 7.03
CA SER A 83 -4.89 -15.12 8.13
C SER A 83 -5.74 -16.27 8.68
N GLY A 84 -5.88 -17.36 7.93
CA GLY A 84 -6.76 -18.48 8.25
C GLY A 84 -8.25 -18.13 8.21
N ARG A 85 -8.61 -16.92 7.73
CA ARG A 85 -10.01 -16.47 7.64
C ARG A 85 -10.66 -16.99 6.37
N LYS A 86 -11.97 -17.17 6.40
CA LYS A 86 -12.75 -17.42 5.18
C LYS A 86 -12.88 -16.14 4.38
N LEU A 87 -12.95 -16.27 3.05
CA LEU A 87 -13.15 -15.13 2.15
C LEU A 87 -14.43 -14.38 2.47
N ASP A 88 -15.51 -15.10 2.79
CA ASP A 88 -16.81 -14.53 3.13
C ASP A 88 -16.80 -13.73 4.46
N ASP A 89 -15.90 -14.06 5.38
CA ASP A 89 -15.69 -13.32 6.62
C ASP A 89 -14.82 -12.07 6.40
N ASN A 90 -14.19 -11.95 5.23
CA ASN A 90 -13.30 -10.86 4.90
C ASN A 90 -14.12 -9.65 4.44
N ARG A 91 -14.55 -8.84 5.41
CA ARG A 91 -15.33 -7.63 5.17
C ARG A 91 -14.63 -6.72 4.16
N ALA A 92 -15.43 -6.15 3.25
CA ALA A 92 -15.02 -5.11 2.30
C ALA A 92 -14.11 -4.07 2.97
N GLY A 93 -12.96 -3.78 2.37
CA GLY A 93 -12.05 -2.73 2.84
C GLY A 93 -11.20 -3.08 4.07
N GLY A 94 -10.80 -4.36 4.26
CA GLY A 94 -9.60 -4.76 5.03
C GLY A 94 -9.43 -4.13 6.42
N GLY A 95 -10.52 -3.77 7.09
CA GLY A 95 -10.51 -2.97 8.32
C GLY A 95 -11.63 -1.91 8.43
N GLY A 96 -12.52 -1.77 7.45
CA GLY A 96 -13.71 -0.91 7.52
C GLY A 96 -13.42 0.60 7.49
N ARG A 97 -12.18 1.01 7.18
CA ARG A 97 -11.72 2.41 7.19
C ARG A 97 -11.78 3.11 5.83
N VAL A 98 -12.16 2.39 4.77
CA VAL A 98 -12.25 2.91 3.40
C VAL A 98 -13.69 2.71 2.93
N SER A 99 -14.31 3.77 2.40
CA SER A 99 -15.63 3.67 1.77
C SER A 99 -15.61 2.60 0.67
N VAL A 100 -16.68 1.81 0.58
CA VAL A 100 -16.78 0.77 -0.46
C VAL A 100 -16.85 1.47 -1.82
N ASP A 101 -15.81 1.30 -2.63
CA ASP A 101 -15.84 1.72 -4.03
C ASP A 101 -16.65 0.69 -4.82
N LEU A 102 -17.91 1.02 -5.10
CA LEU A 102 -18.87 0.15 -5.79
C LEU A 102 -18.45 -0.20 -7.23
N ARG A 103 -17.43 0.48 -7.78
CA ARG A 103 -16.92 0.17 -9.12
C ARG A 103 -16.01 -1.06 -9.14
N LYS A 104 -15.53 -1.51 -7.96
CA LYS A 104 -14.71 -2.72 -7.85
C LYS A 104 -15.50 -3.96 -8.22
N GLN A 105 -14.83 -4.94 -8.82
CA GLN A 105 -15.43 -6.24 -9.12
C GLN A 105 -15.81 -6.98 -7.83
N ASN A 106 -14.96 -6.89 -6.80
CA ASN A 106 -15.26 -7.34 -5.45
C ASN A 106 -14.97 -6.23 -4.43
N PRO A 107 -15.88 -5.94 -3.47
CA PRO A 107 -15.64 -4.96 -2.41
C PRO A 107 -14.36 -5.17 -1.57
N ALA A 108 -13.86 -6.40 -1.50
CA ALA A 108 -12.63 -6.75 -0.80
C ALA A 108 -11.36 -6.68 -1.68
N ASP A 109 -11.49 -6.36 -2.98
CA ASP A 109 -10.34 -6.05 -3.84
C ASP A 109 -9.61 -4.80 -3.34
N PHE A 110 -8.28 -4.81 -3.41
CA PHE A 110 -7.43 -3.73 -2.89
C PHE A 110 -6.60 -3.09 -3.98
N ALA A 111 -6.27 -1.80 -3.79
CA ALA A 111 -5.52 -1.04 -4.77
C ALA A 111 -4.05 -1.46 -4.78
N LEU A 112 -3.52 -1.70 -5.97
CA LEU A 112 -2.09 -1.87 -6.25
C LEU A 112 -1.46 -0.54 -6.69
N TRP A 113 -2.21 0.28 -7.43
CA TRP A 113 -1.77 1.59 -7.89
C TRP A 113 -2.92 2.59 -7.90
N LYS A 114 -2.65 3.82 -7.46
CA LYS A 114 -3.62 4.92 -7.45
C LYS A 114 -3.07 6.10 -8.24
N VAL A 115 -3.66 6.38 -9.40
CA VAL A 115 -3.15 7.41 -10.33
C VAL A 115 -3.17 8.80 -9.70
N ARG A 116 -4.20 9.10 -8.91
CA ARG A 116 -4.34 10.41 -8.24
C ARG A 116 -3.56 10.57 -6.94
N SER A 117 -3.05 9.48 -6.37
CA SER A 117 -2.29 9.52 -5.10
C SER A 117 -0.79 9.39 -5.32
N CYS A 118 -0.36 9.03 -6.54
CA CYS A 118 1.04 8.91 -6.92
C CYS A 118 1.50 10.22 -7.58
N LEU A 119 1.58 11.29 -6.79
CA LEU A 119 2.23 12.56 -7.16
C LEU A 119 3.62 12.66 -6.52
N ILE A 120 4.24 11.51 -6.25
CA ILE A 120 5.62 11.38 -5.78
C ILE A 120 6.43 10.79 -6.93
#